data_AF-A0A661RQ84-F1
#
_entry.id   AF-A0A661RQ84-F1
#
_cell.length_a   1.000
_cell.length_b   1.000
_cell.length_c   1.000
_cell.angle_alpha   90.00
_cell.angle_beta   90.00
_cell.angle_gamma   90.00
#
_symmetry.space_group_name_H-M   'P 1'
#
loop_
_entity.id
_entity.type
_entity.pdbx_description
1 polymer ?
#
loop_
_entity_poly.entity_id
_entity_poly.type
_entity_poly.pdbx_seq_one_letter_code
_entity_poly.pdbx_strand_id
1 'polypeptide(L)'
;TICGCFGVGLIPTGASDPYALRRQAMGIIHIMLERNLSIPLEGLINESLRLLHNQLPENPEETSQNILTFFQHRMEHLLAEDGFSKDVIAAVLSASIDNVPAVWKRTEALQALKVKPDFEPLAISFKRVVNIIKKAKQLGEIPSDMPPAQSKANPAVFQEPCEHDLYNAFQKVKQEISEDLSREAFDRALLAVATLKKRIDAFFDGAMVLAEDKRLRQNRLALLQEIAELFTVFADFSRIST
;
A
#
# COMPACT_ATOMS: atom_id res chain seq x y z
N THR A 1 9.97 7.40 27.14
CA THR A 1 9.89 7.49 25.67
C THR A 1 8.70 6.66 25.22
N ILE A 2 8.20 6.85 23.99
CA ILE A 2 7.07 6.06 23.47
C ILE A 2 7.37 4.56 23.57
N CYS A 3 8.52 4.10 23.05
CA CYS A 3 8.91 2.70 23.10
C CYS A 3 9.04 2.14 24.52
N GLY A 4 9.62 2.92 25.45
CA GLY A 4 9.72 2.51 26.85
C GLY A 4 8.35 2.35 27.53
N CYS A 5 7.44 3.31 27.31
CA CYS A 5 6.09 3.26 27.89
C CYS A 5 5.26 2.10 27.32
N PHE A 6 5.34 1.85 26.00
CA PHE A 6 4.71 0.67 25.41
C PHE A 6 5.32 -0.63 25.95
N GLY A 7 6.65 -0.66 26.12
CA GLY A 7 7.36 -1.82 26.67
C GLY A 7 6.89 -2.21 28.09
N VAL A 8 6.61 -1.25 28.98
CA VAL A 8 6.05 -1.50 30.33
C VAL A 8 4.51 -1.63 30.35
N GLY A 9 3.82 -1.59 29.21
CA GLY A 9 2.35 -1.66 29.14
C GLY A 9 1.61 -0.36 29.53
N LEU A 10 2.29 0.79 29.57
CA LEU A 10 1.69 2.11 29.81
C LEU A 10 1.14 2.71 28.51
N ILE A 11 0.15 2.05 27.92
CA ILE A 11 -0.46 2.41 26.63
C ILE A 11 -1.58 3.44 26.86
N PRO A 12 -1.67 4.54 26.07
CA PRO A 12 -2.73 5.52 26.21
C PRO A 12 -4.10 4.93 25.89
N THR A 13 -5.12 5.24 26.70
CA THR A 13 -6.51 4.85 26.45
C THR A 13 -7.31 6.03 25.92
N GLY A 14 -8.47 5.79 25.31
CA GLY A 14 -9.31 6.86 24.75
C GLY A 14 -9.61 8.01 25.74
N ALA A 15 -9.69 7.69 27.04
CA ALA A 15 -9.96 8.66 28.11
C ALA A 15 -8.70 9.25 28.77
N SER A 16 -7.53 8.64 28.63
CA SER A 16 -6.33 9.04 29.41
C SER A 16 -5.03 8.87 28.64
N ASP A 17 -4.16 9.88 28.71
CA ASP A 17 -2.78 9.86 28.22
C ASP A 17 -1.85 10.51 29.26
N PRO A 18 -1.57 9.81 30.38
CA PRO A 18 -0.87 10.39 31.53
C PRO A 18 0.58 10.77 31.23
N TYR A 19 1.19 10.13 30.21
CA TYR A 19 2.57 10.38 29.79
C TYR A 19 2.66 11.22 28.52
N ALA A 20 1.54 11.79 28.05
CA ALA A 20 1.46 12.63 26.85
C ALA A 20 2.05 11.97 25.59
N LEU A 21 1.91 10.65 25.44
CA LEU A 21 2.45 9.89 24.31
C LEU A 21 1.84 10.32 22.97
N ARG A 22 0.58 10.76 22.95
CA ARG A 22 -0.06 11.30 21.74
C ARG A 22 0.65 12.57 21.28
N ARG A 23 0.95 13.46 22.22
CA ARG A 23 1.67 14.71 21.96
C ARG A 23 3.09 14.45 21.47
N GLN A 24 3.77 13.47 22.08
CA GLN A 24 5.11 13.04 21.64
C GLN A 24 5.08 12.49 20.21
N ALA A 25 4.14 11.61 19.88
CA ALA A 25 4.02 11.04 18.54
C ALA A 25 3.68 12.11 17.49
N MET A 26 2.76 13.04 17.79
CA MET A 26 2.47 14.18 16.91
C MET A 26 3.72 15.04 16.69
N GLY A 27 4.49 15.32 17.75
CA GLY A 27 5.75 16.05 17.63
C GLY A 27 6.76 15.36 16.70
N ILE A 28 6.90 14.04 16.81
CA ILE A 28 7.76 13.25 15.90
C ILE A 28 7.27 13.34 14.46
N ILE A 29 5.97 13.15 14.23
CA ILE A 29 5.35 13.24 12.90
C ILE A 29 5.60 14.63 12.30
N HIS A 30 5.34 15.71 13.04
CA HIS A 30 5.58 17.07 12.55
C HIS A 30 7.05 17.34 12.23
N ILE A 31 7.99 16.87 13.06
CA ILE A 31 9.42 17.01 12.77
C ILE A 31 9.78 16.29 11.47
N MET A 32 9.28 15.06 11.27
CA MET A 32 9.52 14.29 10.05
C MET A 32 8.93 14.98 8.82
N LEU A 33 7.74 15.57 8.93
CA LEU A 33 7.10 16.32 7.85
C LEU A 33 7.85 17.62 7.52
N GLU A 34 8.08 18.48 8.50
CA GLU A 34 8.73 19.79 8.32
C GLU A 34 10.16 19.68 7.80
N ARG A 35 10.87 18.62 8.18
CA ARG A 35 12.25 18.36 7.74
C ARG A 35 12.33 17.41 6.54
N ASN A 36 11.19 16.95 6.02
CA ASN A 36 11.09 15.96 4.95
C ASN A 36 12.03 14.76 5.19
N LEU A 37 11.95 14.17 6.39
CA LEU A 37 12.77 13.03 6.80
C LEU A 37 12.14 11.72 6.32
N SER A 38 12.63 11.20 5.20
CA SER A 38 12.21 9.92 4.61
C SER A 38 12.84 8.70 5.31
N ILE A 39 12.95 8.74 6.65
CA ILE A 39 13.52 7.65 7.46
C ILE A 39 12.41 6.64 7.81
N PRO A 40 12.65 5.32 7.61
CA PRO A 40 11.73 4.26 8.03
C PRO A 40 11.33 4.35 9.52
N LEU A 41 10.04 4.62 9.78
CA LEU A 41 9.48 4.70 11.12
C LEU A 41 9.60 3.37 11.87
N GLU A 42 9.33 2.24 11.21
CA GLU A 42 9.49 0.91 11.78
C GLU A 42 10.96 0.66 12.17
N GLY A 43 11.90 1.08 11.33
CA GLY A 43 13.33 1.01 11.62
C GLY A 43 13.72 1.80 12.87
N LEU A 44 13.19 3.01 13.03
CA LEU A 44 13.42 3.84 14.23
C LEU A 44 12.82 3.21 15.50
N ILE A 45 11.63 2.63 15.40
CA ILE A 45 10.97 1.94 16.52
C ILE A 45 11.77 0.72 16.95
N ASN A 46 12.14 -0.13 15.99
CA ASN A 46 12.91 -1.35 16.22
C ASN A 46 14.28 -1.04 16.84
N GLU A 47 14.97 -0.02 16.34
CA GLU A 47 16.25 0.41 16.90
C GLU A 47 16.08 0.95 18.33
N SER A 48 15.04 1.75 18.59
CA SER A 48 14.74 2.24 19.94
C SER A 48 14.40 1.09 20.90
N LEU A 49 13.69 0.06 20.47
CA LEU A 49 13.39 -1.12 21.29
C LEU A 49 14.65 -1.96 21.55
N ARG A 50 15.52 -2.11 20.54
CA ARG A 50 16.82 -2.80 20.68
C ARG A 50 17.71 -2.15 21.74
N LEU A 51 17.74 -0.82 21.80
CA LEU A 51 18.49 -0.09 22.84
C LEU A 51 17.93 -0.29 24.25
N LEU A 52 16.67 -0.70 24.37
CA LEU A 52 16.00 -0.96 25.64
C LEU A 52 16.11 -2.42 26.10
N HIS A 53 16.76 -3.32 25.32
CA HIS A 53 16.69 -4.78 25.50
C HIS A 53 17.08 -5.30 26.90
N ASN A 54 17.86 -4.54 27.67
CA ASN A 54 18.23 -4.92 29.04
C ASN A 54 17.14 -4.63 30.08
N GLN A 55 16.06 -3.95 29.70
CA GLN A 55 15.07 -3.43 30.62
C GLN A 55 13.62 -3.65 30.23
N LEU A 56 13.26 -4.11 29.01
CA LEU A 56 11.94 -4.59 28.49
C LEU A 56 11.99 -4.61 26.93
N PRO A 57 11.03 -5.19 26.18
CA PRO A 57 9.86 -6.01 26.55
C PRO A 57 10.02 -7.53 26.28
N GLU A 58 9.14 -8.37 26.84
CA GLU A 58 9.11 -9.84 26.60
C GLU A 58 8.87 -10.20 25.12
N ASN A 59 8.12 -9.37 24.40
CA ASN A 59 7.84 -9.52 22.97
C ASN A 59 8.07 -8.18 22.21
N PRO A 60 9.31 -7.93 21.72
CA PRO A 60 9.65 -6.70 21.00
C PRO A 60 8.88 -6.52 19.69
N GLU A 61 8.58 -7.61 18.97
CA GLU A 61 7.87 -7.56 17.69
C GLU A 61 6.43 -7.07 17.86
N GLU A 62 5.70 -7.66 18.80
CA GLU A 62 4.34 -7.23 19.14
C GLU A 62 4.32 -5.77 19.64
N THR A 63 5.30 -5.40 20.47
CA THR A 63 5.44 -4.03 20.96
C THR A 63 5.66 -3.04 19.80
N SER A 64 6.52 -3.39 18.85
CA SER A 64 6.77 -2.58 17.64
C SER A 64 5.49 -2.39 16.83
N GLN A 65 4.73 -3.48 16.58
CA GLN A 65 3.47 -3.42 15.84
C GLN A 65 2.41 -2.56 16.53
N ASN A 66 2.33 -2.63 17.87
CA ASN A 66 1.43 -1.78 18.66
C ASN A 66 1.81 -0.30 18.56
N ILE A 67 3.10 0.02 18.56
CA ILE A 67 3.60 1.39 18.37
C ILE A 67 3.29 1.88 16.95
N LEU A 68 3.54 1.06 15.92
CA LEU A 68 3.19 1.40 14.53
C LEU A 68 1.69 1.70 14.38
N THR A 69 0.85 0.85 14.96
CA THR A 69 -0.62 1.06 14.99
C THR A 69 -0.98 2.36 15.71
N PHE A 70 -0.29 2.68 16.81
CA PHE A 70 -0.47 3.94 17.52
C PHE A 70 -0.11 5.15 16.64
N PHE A 71 1.01 5.11 15.92
CA PHE A 71 1.40 6.15 14.97
C PHE A 71 0.42 6.25 13.79
N GLN A 72 -0.05 5.12 13.25
CA GLN A 72 -1.06 5.08 12.20
C GLN A 72 -2.31 5.87 12.60
N HIS A 73 -2.83 5.65 13.80
CA HIS A 73 -3.99 6.40 14.31
C HIS A 73 -3.70 7.89 14.54
N ARG A 74 -2.44 8.29 14.79
CA ARG A 74 -2.08 9.72 14.86
C ARG A 74 -2.05 10.34 13.47
N MET A 75 -1.47 9.66 12.48
CA MET A 75 -1.49 10.12 11.10
C MET A 75 -2.91 10.21 10.55
N GLU A 76 -3.76 9.23 10.85
CA GLU A 76 -5.18 9.25 10.47
C GLU A 76 -5.90 10.50 10.97
N HIS A 77 -5.67 10.87 12.23
CA HIS A 77 -6.26 12.06 12.82
C HIS A 77 -5.75 13.35 12.16
N LEU A 78 -4.42 13.47 11.99
CA LEU A 78 -3.81 14.66 11.38
C LEU A 78 -4.25 14.84 9.93
N LEU A 79 -4.28 13.77 9.12
CA LEU A 79 -4.77 13.83 7.74
C LEU A 79 -6.26 14.21 7.68
N ALA A 80 -7.06 13.77 8.66
CA ALA A 80 -8.47 14.17 8.73
C ALA A 80 -8.62 15.67 9.11
N GLU A 81 -7.76 16.19 9.98
CA GLU A 81 -7.69 17.63 10.29
C GLU A 81 -7.25 18.47 9.09
N ASP A 82 -6.36 17.94 8.25
CA ASP A 82 -5.95 18.54 6.97
C ASP A 82 -7.06 18.50 5.90
N GLY A 83 -8.17 17.82 6.16
CA GLY A 83 -9.38 17.82 5.32
C GLY A 83 -9.44 16.71 4.27
N PHE A 84 -8.57 15.70 4.33
CA PHE A 84 -8.61 14.57 3.41
C PHE A 84 -9.81 13.64 3.67
N SER A 85 -10.31 12.98 2.62
CA SER A 85 -11.47 12.08 2.78
C SER A 85 -11.09 10.78 3.49
N LYS A 86 -11.98 10.31 4.39
CA LYS A 86 -11.73 9.13 5.25
C LYS A 86 -11.29 7.87 4.49
N ASP A 87 -11.85 7.65 3.32
CA ASP A 87 -11.54 6.50 2.48
C ASP A 87 -10.17 6.62 1.79
N VAL A 88 -9.75 7.82 1.40
CA VAL A 88 -8.40 8.09 0.87
C VAL A 88 -7.36 7.90 1.99
N ILE A 89 -7.63 8.43 3.18
CA ILE A 89 -6.78 8.23 4.36
C ILE A 89 -6.63 6.74 4.66
N ALA A 90 -7.75 6.02 4.76
CA ALA A 90 -7.75 4.59 5.03
C ALA A 90 -6.96 3.80 3.98
N ALA A 91 -7.11 4.13 2.70
CA ALA A 91 -6.42 3.46 1.60
C ALA A 91 -4.89 3.68 1.65
N VAL A 92 -4.42 4.90 1.91
CA VAL A 92 -2.97 5.19 1.97
C VAL A 92 -2.33 4.59 3.23
N LEU A 93 -2.96 4.74 4.38
CA LEU A 93 -2.41 4.25 5.66
C LEU A 93 -2.39 2.73 5.75
N SER A 94 -3.28 2.02 5.06
CA SER A 94 -3.23 0.55 5.02
C SER A 94 -2.17 0.01 4.08
N ALA A 95 -1.67 0.82 3.14
CA ALA A 95 -0.59 0.42 2.23
C ALA A 95 0.77 0.48 2.92
N SER A 96 1.10 1.61 3.56
CA SER A 96 2.32 1.76 4.37
C SER A 96 2.26 3.08 5.14
N ILE A 97 2.87 3.11 6.33
CA ILE A 97 3.09 4.33 7.12
C ILE A 97 4.58 4.63 7.35
N ASP A 98 5.47 3.82 6.77
CA ASP A 98 6.86 3.75 7.19
C ASP A 98 7.66 5.01 6.80
N ASN A 99 7.33 5.63 5.66
CA ASN A 99 7.83 6.95 5.28
C ASN A 99 6.74 8.00 5.49
N VAL A 100 6.88 8.78 6.57
CA VAL A 100 5.88 9.76 7.01
C VAL A 100 5.64 10.88 5.97
N PRO A 101 6.67 11.57 5.42
CA PRO A 101 6.45 12.50 4.31
C PRO A 101 5.74 11.88 3.09
N ALA A 102 6.10 10.65 2.73
CA ALA A 102 5.47 9.96 1.61
C ALA A 102 4.01 9.59 1.87
N VAL A 103 3.57 9.43 3.12
CA VAL A 103 2.14 9.27 3.45
C VAL A 103 1.37 10.50 2.98
N TRP A 104 1.77 11.71 3.38
CA TRP A 104 1.08 12.95 3.00
C TRP A 104 1.07 13.14 1.48
N LYS A 105 2.21 12.98 0.82
CA LYS A 105 2.30 13.14 -0.64
C LYS A 105 1.42 12.13 -1.39
N ARG A 106 1.34 10.88 -0.92
CA ARG A 106 0.42 9.86 -1.49
C ARG A 106 -1.04 10.22 -1.25
N THR A 107 -1.38 10.70 -0.06
CA THR A 107 -2.75 11.15 0.26
C THR A 107 -3.17 12.32 -0.62
N GLU A 108 -2.32 13.33 -0.79
CA GLU A 108 -2.56 14.46 -1.69
C GLU A 108 -2.75 14.00 -3.14
N ALA A 109 -1.84 13.17 -3.65
CA ALA A 109 -1.89 12.68 -5.02
C ALA A 109 -3.14 11.83 -5.28
N LEU A 110 -3.51 10.95 -4.34
CA LEU A 110 -4.72 10.12 -4.46
C LEU A 110 -6.00 10.97 -4.33
N GLN A 111 -6.03 11.95 -3.43
CA GLN A 111 -7.16 12.88 -3.30
C GLN A 111 -7.36 13.68 -4.58
N ALA A 112 -6.28 14.15 -5.22
CA ALA A 112 -6.33 14.86 -6.49
C ALA A 112 -6.78 13.95 -7.65
N LEU A 113 -6.33 12.69 -7.67
CA LEU A 113 -6.77 11.70 -8.66
C LEU A 113 -8.27 11.39 -8.49
N LYS A 114 -8.76 11.28 -7.25
CA LYS A 114 -10.17 10.94 -6.94
C LYS A 114 -11.19 11.89 -7.55
N VAL A 115 -10.82 13.16 -7.74
CA VAL A 115 -11.71 14.17 -8.35
C VAL A 115 -11.78 14.06 -9.88
N LYS A 116 -10.93 13.24 -10.52
CA LYS A 116 -10.93 13.06 -11.97
C LYS A 116 -12.12 12.20 -12.44
N PRO A 117 -12.75 12.51 -13.58
CA PRO A 117 -13.89 11.75 -14.11
C PRO A 117 -13.60 10.24 -14.31
N ASP A 118 -12.35 9.91 -14.65
CA ASP A 118 -11.95 8.53 -14.94
C ASP A 118 -11.56 7.72 -13.70
N PHE A 119 -11.59 8.32 -12.50
CA PHE A 119 -11.17 7.66 -11.27
C PHE A 119 -12.09 6.52 -10.85
N GLU A 120 -13.39 6.78 -10.86
CA GLU A 120 -14.40 5.82 -10.42
C GLU A 120 -14.35 4.54 -11.28
N PRO A 121 -14.37 4.63 -12.63
CA PRO A 121 -14.10 3.50 -13.49
C PRO A 121 -12.76 2.79 -13.24
N LEU A 122 -11.67 3.53 -12.95
CA LEU A 122 -10.36 2.95 -12.65
C LEU A 122 -10.41 2.12 -11.36
N ALA A 123 -10.99 2.67 -10.30
CA ALA A 123 -11.10 2.02 -9.00
C ALA A 123 -11.95 0.74 -9.08
N ILE A 124 -13.02 0.72 -9.90
CA ILE A 124 -13.82 -0.48 -10.17
C ILE A 124 -12.98 -1.56 -10.86
N SER A 125 -12.29 -1.23 -11.96
CA SER A 125 -11.42 -2.20 -12.67
C SER A 125 -10.35 -2.76 -11.74
N PHE A 126 -9.76 -1.93 -10.88
CA PHE A 126 -8.77 -2.37 -9.91
C PHE A 126 -9.35 -3.27 -8.81
N LYS A 127 -10.50 -2.91 -8.21
CA LYS A 127 -11.19 -3.76 -7.23
C LYS A 127 -11.51 -5.13 -7.80
N ARG A 128 -11.86 -5.22 -9.08
CA ARG A 128 -12.04 -6.49 -9.79
C ARG A 128 -10.75 -7.32 -9.80
N VAL A 129 -9.61 -6.72 -10.12
CA VAL A 129 -8.29 -7.39 -10.09
C VAL A 129 -8.01 -7.96 -8.69
N VAL A 130 -8.13 -7.13 -7.65
CA VAL A 130 -7.86 -7.54 -6.25
C VAL A 130 -8.80 -8.68 -5.81
N ASN A 131 -10.09 -8.58 -6.13
CA ASN A 131 -11.06 -9.61 -5.77
C ASN A 131 -10.80 -10.96 -6.45
N ILE A 132 -10.36 -10.93 -7.72
CA ILE A 132 -9.98 -12.14 -8.45
C ILE A 132 -8.75 -12.80 -7.80
N ILE A 133 -7.73 -12.02 -7.44
CA ILE A 133 -6.53 -12.53 -6.75
C ILE A 133 -6.92 -13.11 -5.38
N LYS A 134 -7.76 -12.42 -4.62
CA LYS A 134 -8.24 -12.88 -3.32
C LYS A 134 -8.96 -14.23 -3.45
N LYS A 135 -9.85 -14.37 -4.44
CA LYS A 135 -10.57 -15.62 -4.71
C LYS A 135 -9.60 -16.73 -5.16
N ALA A 136 -8.62 -16.42 -6.01
CA ALA A 136 -7.61 -17.38 -6.44
C ALA A 136 -6.76 -17.91 -5.28
N LYS A 137 -6.37 -17.04 -4.32
CA LYS A 137 -5.70 -17.46 -3.08
C LYS A 137 -6.57 -18.39 -2.23
N GLN A 138 -7.86 -18.06 -2.06
CA GLN A 138 -8.81 -18.90 -1.30
C GLN A 138 -9.01 -20.29 -1.93
N LEU A 139 -8.94 -20.38 -3.26
CA LEU A 139 -9.04 -21.64 -4.00
C LEU A 139 -7.72 -22.42 -4.06
N GLY A 140 -6.64 -21.89 -3.49
CA GLY A 140 -5.31 -22.52 -3.55
C GLY A 140 -4.63 -22.45 -4.92
N GLU A 141 -5.12 -21.60 -5.83
CA GLU A 141 -4.53 -21.38 -7.17
C GLU A 141 -3.26 -20.54 -7.12
N ILE A 142 -3.18 -19.67 -6.12
CA ILE A 142 -2.00 -18.88 -5.76
C ILE A 142 -1.62 -19.31 -4.34
N PRO A 143 -0.39 -19.78 -4.09
CA PRO A 143 0.00 -20.15 -2.73
C PRO A 143 -0.09 -18.92 -1.81
N SER A 144 -0.71 -19.09 -0.64
CA SER A 144 -0.90 -18.02 0.34
C SER A 144 0.40 -17.37 0.79
N ASP A 145 1.49 -18.14 0.77
CA ASP A 145 2.78 -17.79 1.35
C ASP A 145 3.84 -17.49 0.26
N MET A 146 3.47 -17.49 -1.02
CA MET A 146 4.44 -17.22 -2.09
C MET A 146 4.75 -15.72 -2.13
N PRO A 147 6.02 -15.32 -2.00
CA PRO A 147 6.42 -13.93 -2.13
C PRO A 147 6.07 -13.43 -3.55
N PRO A 148 5.44 -12.25 -3.67
CA PRO A 148 5.25 -11.48 -4.91
C PRO A 148 6.33 -11.66 -5.98
N ALA A 149 7.60 -11.58 -5.56
CA ALA A 149 8.77 -11.57 -6.42
C ALA A 149 9.02 -12.86 -7.22
N GLN A 150 8.38 -13.99 -6.87
CA GLN A 150 8.60 -15.29 -7.53
C GLN A 150 7.55 -15.67 -8.57
N SER A 151 6.43 -14.94 -8.66
CA SER A 151 5.36 -15.20 -9.63
C SER A 151 5.33 -14.12 -10.72
N LYS A 152 6.29 -14.18 -11.66
CA LYS A 152 6.33 -13.26 -12.81
C LYS A 152 5.56 -13.81 -13.99
N ALA A 153 4.80 -12.95 -14.67
CA ALA A 153 4.15 -13.35 -15.90
C ALA A 153 5.20 -13.66 -16.99
N ASN A 154 5.00 -14.78 -17.68
CA ASN A 154 5.82 -15.23 -18.79
C ASN A 154 5.09 -14.97 -20.12
N PRO A 155 5.62 -14.05 -20.96
CA PRO A 155 5.02 -13.75 -22.26
C PRO A 155 4.89 -14.95 -23.20
N ALA A 156 5.77 -15.94 -23.08
CA ALA A 156 5.75 -17.13 -23.94
C ALA A 156 4.54 -18.06 -23.68
N VAL A 157 3.77 -17.81 -22.61
CA VAL A 157 2.58 -18.61 -22.26
C VAL A 157 1.28 -17.90 -22.68
N PHE A 158 1.31 -16.61 -23.03
CA PHE A 158 0.14 -15.88 -23.47
C PHE A 158 -0.40 -16.43 -24.79
N GLN A 159 -1.74 -16.46 -24.91
CA GLN A 159 -2.44 -16.93 -26.10
C GLN A 159 -3.13 -15.79 -26.84
N GLU A 160 -3.73 -14.85 -26.10
CA GLU A 160 -4.51 -13.78 -26.68
C GLU A 160 -3.64 -12.51 -26.90
N PRO A 161 -3.96 -11.70 -27.93
CA PRO A 161 -3.29 -10.41 -28.14
C PRO A 161 -3.42 -9.44 -26.95
N CYS A 162 -4.58 -9.45 -26.27
CA CYS A 162 -4.83 -8.57 -25.14
C CYS A 162 -3.90 -8.83 -23.94
N GLU A 163 -3.40 -10.06 -23.78
CA GLU A 163 -2.44 -10.43 -22.73
C GLU A 163 -1.08 -9.76 -23.00
N HIS A 164 -0.63 -9.81 -24.25
CA HIS A 164 0.60 -9.18 -24.69
C HIS A 164 0.50 -7.66 -24.59
N ASP A 165 -0.61 -7.08 -25.02
CA ASP A 165 -0.84 -5.64 -24.94
C ASP A 165 -0.84 -5.14 -23.50
N LEU A 166 -1.52 -5.86 -22.59
CA LEU A 166 -1.53 -5.54 -21.16
C LEU A 166 -0.13 -5.67 -20.56
N TYR A 167 0.57 -6.76 -20.83
CA TYR A 167 1.92 -6.98 -20.32
C TYR A 167 2.89 -5.89 -20.79
N ASN A 168 2.87 -5.54 -22.07
CA ASN A 168 3.75 -4.51 -22.63
C ASN A 168 3.44 -3.12 -22.06
N ALA A 169 2.14 -2.78 -21.90
CA ALA A 169 1.73 -1.54 -21.25
C ALA A 169 2.18 -1.50 -19.78
N PHE A 170 1.99 -2.61 -19.06
CA PHE A 170 2.42 -2.77 -17.67
C PHE A 170 3.94 -2.58 -17.52
N GLN A 171 4.76 -3.21 -18.36
CA GLN A 171 6.23 -3.07 -18.26
C GLN A 171 6.68 -1.62 -18.50
N LYS A 172 6.06 -0.91 -19.45
CA LYS A 172 6.34 0.52 -19.69
C LYS A 172 5.98 1.37 -18.48
N VAL A 173 4.76 1.22 -17.94
CA VAL A 173 4.32 1.95 -16.75
C VAL A 173 5.22 1.64 -15.56
N LYS A 174 5.58 0.36 -15.34
CA LYS A 174 6.49 -0.05 -14.26
C LYS A 174 7.85 0.66 -14.36
N GLN A 175 8.37 0.83 -15.56
CA GLN A 175 9.62 1.56 -15.79
C GLN A 175 9.45 3.06 -15.53
N GLU A 176 8.38 3.67 -16.07
CA GLU A 176 8.07 5.10 -15.89
C GLU A 176 7.94 5.48 -14.42
N ILE A 177 7.17 4.70 -13.65
CA ILE A 177 6.94 5.04 -12.24
C ILE A 177 8.16 4.80 -11.35
N SER A 178 9.13 3.99 -11.77
CA SER A 178 10.31 3.69 -10.95
C SER A 178 11.12 4.97 -10.66
N GLU A 179 11.25 5.82 -11.67
CA GLU A 179 11.88 7.14 -11.54
C GLU A 179 11.01 8.09 -10.73
N ASP A 180 9.70 8.11 -10.96
CA ASP A 180 8.78 8.99 -10.24
C ASP A 180 8.72 8.65 -8.74
N LEU A 181 8.70 7.37 -8.38
CA LEU A 181 8.75 6.92 -6.98
C LEU A 181 10.05 7.35 -6.30
N SER A 182 11.19 7.26 -7.00
CA SER A 182 12.48 7.71 -6.45
C SER A 182 12.54 9.22 -6.19
N ARG A 183 11.72 10.00 -6.91
CA ARG A 183 11.59 11.45 -6.76
C ARG A 183 10.37 11.87 -5.93
N GLU A 184 9.67 10.91 -5.33
CA GLU A 184 8.43 11.13 -4.57
C GLU A 184 7.34 11.88 -5.38
N ALA A 185 7.33 11.71 -6.71
CA ALA A 185 6.38 12.29 -7.65
C ALA A 185 5.14 11.39 -7.83
N PHE A 186 4.39 11.20 -6.74
CA PHE A 186 3.27 10.25 -6.68
C PHE A 186 2.09 10.61 -7.60
N ASP A 187 1.91 11.89 -7.89
CA ASP A 187 0.91 12.41 -8.82
C ASP A 187 1.12 11.88 -10.24
N ARG A 188 2.34 11.99 -10.77
CA ARG A 188 2.70 11.48 -12.10
C ARG A 188 2.63 9.96 -12.14
N ALA A 189 3.12 9.30 -11.09
CA ALA A 189 3.11 7.86 -11.01
C ALA A 189 1.67 7.29 -11.00
N LEU A 190 0.76 7.89 -10.23
CA LEU A 190 -0.64 7.50 -10.21
C LEU A 190 -1.34 7.73 -11.57
N LEU A 191 -1.02 8.83 -12.26
CA LEU A 191 -1.53 9.08 -13.61
C LEU A 191 -1.03 8.05 -14.63
N ALA A 192 0.24 7.67 -14.57
CA ALA A 192 0.81 6.63 -15.41
C ALA A 192 0.11 5.27 -15.18
N VAL A 193 -0.09 4.91 -13.91
CA VAL A 193 -0.81 3.69 -13.52
C VAL A 193 -2.28 3.71 -13.99
N ALA A 194 -2.95 4.86 -13.94
CA ALA A 194 -4.33 5.00 -14.44
C ALA A 194 -4.46 4.67 -15.94
N THR A 195 -3.40 4.82 -16.73
CA THR A 195 -3.41 4.49 -18.17
C THR A 195 -3.59 2.99 -18.47
N LEU A 196 -3.33 2.13 -17.48
CA LEU A 196 -3.49 0.68 -17.60
C LEU A 196 -4.96 0.25 -17.68
N LYS A 197 -5.89 1.06 -17.17
CA LYS A 197 -7.33 0.72 -17.11
C LYS A 197 -7.86 0.13 -18.41
N LYS A 198 -7.67 0.84 -19.53
CA LYS A 198 -8.19 0.41 -20.84
C LYS A 198 -7.66 -0.97 -21.26
N ARG A 199 -6.42 -1.31 -20.89
CA ARG A 199 -5.78 -2.59 -21.23
C ARG A 199 -6.23 -3.69 -20.28
N ILE A 200 -6.47 -3.35 -19.01
CA ILE A 200 -7.06 -4.26 -18.01
C ILE A 200 -8.47 -4.67 -18.46
N ASP A 201 -9.29 -3.71 -18.88
CA ASP A 201 -10.65 -4.01 -19.36
C ASP A 201 -10.62 -4.88 -20.62
N ALA A 202 -9.79 -4.53 -21.61
CA ALA A 202 -9.62 -5.32 -22.83
C ALA A 202 -9.10 -6.75 -22.54
N PHE A 203 -8.23 -6.91 -21.54
CA PHE A 203 -7.80 -8.22 -21.07
C PHE A 203 -8.96 -9.03 -20.50
N PHE A 204 -9.80 -8.40 -19.67
CA PHE A 204 -10.96 -9.07 -19.09
C PHE A 204 -12.06 -9.42 -20.11
N ASP A 205 -12.17 -8.65 -21.18
CA ASP A 205 -13.13 -8.90 -22.27
C ASP A 205 -12.60 -9.97 -23.25
N GLY A 206 -11.29 -10.00 -23.47
CA GLY A 206 -10.64 -10.91 -24.43
C GLY A 206 -10.11 -12.22 -23.84
N ALA A 207 -9.88 -12.31 -22.53
CA ALA A 207 -9.26 -13.48 -21.91
C ALA A 207 -10.00 -13.94 -20.65
N MET A 208 -10.32 -15.23 -20.60
CA MET A 208 -10.87 -15.87 -19.40
C MET A 208 -9.76 -16.15 -18.38
N VAL A 209 -9.77 -15.44 -17.26
CA VAL A 209 -8.71 -15.55 -16.23
C VAL A 209 -8.64 -16.95 -15.63
N LEU A 210 -9.78 -17.55 -15.31
CA LEU A 210 -9.87 -18.92 -14.79
C LEU A 210 -9.93 -19.94 -15.94
N ALA A 211 -8.88 -19.95 -16.76
CA ALA A 211 -8.74 -20.91 -17.85
C ALA A 211 -8.68 -22.37 -17.33
N GLU A 212 -9.08 -23.31 -18.17
CA GLU A 212 -8.96 -24.75 -17.91
C GLU A 212 -7.50 -25.19 -17.84
N ASP A 213 -6.67 -24.65 -18.75
CA ASP A 213 -5.23 -24.84 -18.72
C ASP A 213 -4.63 -24.18 -17.48
N LYS A 214 -4.14 -25.03 -16.57
CA LYS A 214 -3.51 -24.61 -15.31
C LYS A 214 -2.32 -23.68 -15.51
N ARG A 215 -1.48 -23.93 -16.52
CA ARG A 215 -0.28 -23.13 -16.81
C ARG A 215 -0.68 -21.74 -17.29
N LEU A 216 -1.66 -21.66 -18.18
CA LEU A 216 -2.20 -20.38 -18.67
C LEU A 216 -2.89 -19.59 -17.56
N ARG A 217 -3.73 -20.26 -16.75
CA ARG A 217 -4.40 -19.66 -15.59
C ARG A 217 -3.41 -19.05 -14.61
N GLN A 218 -2.37 -19.81 -14.23
CA GLN A 218 -1.32 -19.33 -13.34
C GLN A 218 -0.60 -18.11 -13.91
N ASN A 219 -0.32 -18.10 -15.22
CA ASN A 219 0.34 -17.00 -15.90
C ASN A 219 -0.52 -15.71 -15.91
N ARG A 220 -1.81 -15.85 -16.20
CA ARG A 220 -2.79 -14.74 -16.15
C ARG A 220 -2.93 -14.18 -14.73
N LEU A 221 -2.99 -15.05 -13.72
CA LEU A 221 -3.02 -14.64 -12.32
C LEU A 221 -1.73 -13.93 -11.89
N ALA A 222 -0.56 -14.39 -12.36
CA ALA A 222 0.71 -13.74 -12.12
C ALA A 222 0.73 -12.31 -12.68
N LEU A 223 0.26 -12.12 -13.92
CA LEU A 223 0.14 -10.78 -14.52
C LEU A 223 -0.77 -9.86 -13.70
N LEU A 224 -1.94 -10.35 -13.31
CA LEU A 224 -2.87 -9.58 -12.47
C LEU A 224 -2.28 -9.24 -11.11
N GLN A 225 -1.51 -10.15 -10.52
CA GLN A 225 -0.82 -9.94 -9.25
C GLN A 225 0.28 -8.86 -9.39
N GLU A 226 1.11 -8.93 -10.42
CA GLU A 226 2.14 -7.91 -10.68
C GLU A 226 1.52 -6.52 -10.90
N ILE A 227 0.37 -6.46 -11.58
CA ILE A 227 -0.40 -5.22 -11.73
C ILE A 227 -0.94 -4.76 -10.39
N ALA A 228 -1.54 -5.64 -9.59
CA ALA A 228 -2.08 -5.29 -8.28
C ALA A 228 -1.02 -4.67 -7.36
N GLU A 229 0.19 -5.23 -7.38
CA GLU A 229 1.31 -4.78 -6.58
C GLU A 229 1.74 -3.34 -6.90
N LEU A 230 1.68 -2.92 -8.18
CA LEU A 230 1.96 -1.53 -8.55
C LEU A 230 1.08 -0.52 -7.81
N PHE A 231 -0.21 -0.81 -7.68
CA PHE A 231 -1.15 0.10 -7.02
C PHE A 231 -0.97 0.09 -5.49
N THR A 232 -0.61 -1.06 -4.91
CA THR A 232 -0.42 -1.19 -3.45
C THR A 232 0.72 -0.34 -2.91
N VAL A 233 1.68 0.10 -3.75
CA VAL A 233 2.71 1.08 -3.36
C VAL A 233 2.08 2.41 -2.95
N PHE A 234 0.99 2.80 -3.61
CA PHE A 234 0.32 4.08 -3.38
C PHE A 234 -0.75 3.96 -2.30
N ALA A 235 -1.66 3.00 -2.47
CA ALA A 235 -2.83 2.85 -1.61
C ALA A 235 -3.49 1.47 -1.80
N ASP A 236 -4.22 1.04 -0.78
CA ASP A 236 -5.19 -0.06 -0.90
C ASP A 236 -6.51 0.49 -1.46
N PHE A 237 -6.63 0.48 -2.79
CA PHE A 237 -7.85 0.92 -3.49
C PHE A 237 -9.10 0.10 -3.14
N SER A 238 -8.97 -1.07 -2.48
CA SER A 238 -10.15 -1.80 -1.97
C SER A 238 -10.86 -1.04 -0.84
N ARG A 239 -10.15 -0.14 -0.14
CA ARG A 239 -10.67 0.71 0.94
C ARG A 239 -11.35 1.99 0.45
N ILE A 240 -11.16 2.35 -0.82
CA ILE A 240 -11.73 3.56 -1.41
C ILE A 240 -13.23 3.36 -1.63
N SER A 241 -14.04 4.33 -1.23
CA SER A 241 -15.46 4.33 -1.54
C SER A 241 -15.64 4.80 -2.98
N THR A 242 -16.21 3.91 -3.79
CA THR A 242 -16.57 4.09 -5.19
C THR A 242 -18.08 4.11 -5.26
#